data_AF-A0A0M4DVQ0-F1
#
_entry.id   AF-A0A0M4DVQ0-F1
#
_cell.length_a   1.000
_cell.length_b   1.000
_cell.length_c   1.000
_cell.angle_alpha   90.00
_cell.angle_beta   90.00
_cell.angle_gamma   90.00
#
_symmetry.space_group_name_H-M   'P 1'
#
loop_
_entity.id
_entity.type
_entity.pdbx_description
1 polymer ?
#
loop_
_entity_poly.entity_id
_entity_poly.type
_entity_poly.pdbx_seq_one_letter_code
_entity_poly.pdbx_strand_id
1 'polypeptide(L)'
;MNETASLRARAEIDLAALRANVRALRERAAGAQLMAVVKSDGYGHGAVPCARAAREAGATWLGTATPHEALALRAAGLDGRIMCWLWTPGGPWREAIEAGIDVSVSALWSLREAVAGAAAAGRPARVQLKADTGLGRAGCQPADWPALVAEARAAERTGAIRITGLWSHLACADEPGHPSIAAQLSAFRDMVAYAEKEGVDPEVRHLANSPATLTLPETHFDLVRTGIAMYGISPAPELGTPAELGLRPVMTLAAAVALVKDVPAGHGVSYGHHYATADETTLGLIPVGYADGIPRHASGRGPVLVGGRVRTAAGRVAMDQFVVDLGGDRPEPGAEALLFGPGDQGEPSVEDWAVAADTIGYEIVTRIGTRVPRVYVNESAGAVDGSAGTVGRVSGAPEAGATSGRAATVHGTGSGAASGTAGTAGGTAAEHMNGAAAEYVNGAAASVAVNGTASAPANGTASATTAGTAGPVNGTAAGAGSEAVGHVNGVSTTAHEAARTAPTTADPTRAEARRGE
;
A
#
# COMPACT_ATOMS: atom_id res chain seq x y z
N MET A 1 20.72 -30.95 -7.18
CA MET A 1 19.69 -30.13 -6.52
C MET A 1 20.30 -28.76 -6.37
N ASN A 2 19.71 -27.72 -6.95
CA ASN A 2 20.19 -26.35 -6.77
C ASN A 2 19.40 -25.75 -5.61
N GLU A 3 19.94 -25.92 -4.40
CA GLU A 3 19.39 -25.27 -3.21
C GLU A 3 19.65 -23.77 -3.33
N THR A 4 18.59 -23.01 -3.64
CA THR A 4 18.59 -21.56 -3.41
C THR A 4 18.77 -21.34 -1.91
N ALA A 5 19.88 -20.72 -1.51
CA ALA A 5 20.18 -20.45 -0.11
C ALA A 5 19.00 -19.75 0.58
N SER A 6 18.63 -20.23 1.78
CA SER A 6 17.46 -19.72 2.50
C SER A 6 17.54 -18.21 2.71
N LEU A 7 16.53 -17.48 2.23
CA LEU A 7 16.46 -16.03 2.38
C LEU A 7 16.27 -15.68 3.84
N ARG A 8 17.04 -14.70 4.35
CA ARG A 8 16.90 -14.11 5.70
C ARG A 8 15.42 -13.89 6.07
N ALA A 9 14.69 -13.29 5.14
CA ALA A 9 13.23 -13.21 5.12
C ALA A 9 12.72 -13.01 3.69
N ARG A 10 11.43 -13.28 3.47
CA ARG A 10 10.70 -12.99 2.23
C ARG A 10 9.26 -12.59 2.52
N ALA A 11 8.70 -11.72 1.68
CA ALA A 11 7.26 -11.52 1.56
C ALA A 11 6.80 -12.28 0.31
N GLU A 12 6.18 -13.43 0.50
CA GLU A 12 5.66 -14.26 -0.59
C GLU A 12 4.27 -13.78 -0.99
N ILE A 13 4.03 -13.57 -2.29
CA ILE A 13 2.88 -12.85 -2.84
C ILE A 13 2.11 -13.78 -3.80
N ASP A 14 0.98 -14.31 -3.37
CA ASP A 14 0.15 -15.24 -4.17
C ASP A 14 -0.76 -14.50 -5.15
N LEU A 15 -0.33 -14.41 -6.41
CA LEU A 15 -1.12 -13.78 -7.47
C LEU A 15 -2.36 -14.60 -7.87
N ALA A 16 -2.47 -15.88 -7.50
CA ALA A 16 -3.71 -16.64 -7.66
C ALA A 16 -4.75 -16.24 -6.61
N ALA A 17 -4.37 -16.08 -5.33
CA ALA A 17 -5.23 -15.51 -4.30
C ALA A 17 -5.71 -14.10 -4.68
N LEU A 18 -4.81 -13.22 -5.15
CA LEU A 18 -5.19 -11.87 -5.59
C LEU A 18 -6.22 -11.91 -6.72
N ARG A 19 -6.02 -12.77 -7.74
CA ARG A 19 -6.99 -12.94 -8.83
C ARG A 19 -8.32 -13.53 -8.37
N ALA A 20 -8.33 -14.41 -7.38
CA ALA A 20 -9.56 -14.92 -6.77
C ALA A 20 -10.32 -13.81 -6.03
N ASN A 21 -9.63 -13.04 -5.19
CA ASN A 21 -10.22 -11.91 -4.46
C ASN A 21 -10.83 -10.87 -5.41
N VAL A 22 -10.11 -10.49 -6.47
CA VAL A 22 -10.64 -9.52 -7.46
C VAL A 22 -11.88 -10.06 -8.18
N ARG A 23 -11.97 -11.36 -8.49
CA ARG A 23 -13.19 -11.97 -9.06
C ARG A 23 -14.35 -11.93 -8.07
N ALA A 24 -14.13 -12.38 -6.84
CA ALA A 24 -15.13 -12.37 -5.75
C ALA A 24 -15.60 -10.96 -5.34
N LEU A 25 -14.80 -9.92 -5.62
CA LEU A 25 -15.19 -8.52 -5.47
C LEU A 25 -16.00 -7.98 -6.66
N ARG A 26 -15.66 -8.38 -7.90
CA ARG A 26 -16.47 -8.06 -9.10
C ARG A 26 -17.84 -8.73 -9.08
N GLU A 27 -17.93 -9.94 -8.53
CA GLU A 27 -19.18 -10.69 -8.38
C GLU A 27 -20.11 -10.03 -7.34
N ARG A 28 -19.56 -9.47 -6.25
CA ARG A 28 -20.31 -8.65 -5.30
C ARG A 28 -20.75 -7.30 -5.87
N ALA A 29 -19.93 -6.69 -6.70
CA ALA A 29 -20.20 -5.43 -7.39
C ALA A 29 -20.88 -5.61 -8.75
N ALA A 30 -21.76 -6.61 -8.89
CA ALA A 30 -22.39 -6.97 -10.15
C ALA A 30 -23.23 -5.82 -10.74
N GLY A 31 -22.70 -5.19 -11.80
CA GLY A 31 -23.27 -4.03 -12.48
C GLY A 31 -22.32 -2.82 -12.49
N ALA A 32 -21.43 -2.73 -11.52
CA ALA A 32 -20.36 -1.73 -11.47
C ALA A 32 -19.07 -2.24 -12.13
N GLN A 33 -18.25 -1.32 -12.60
CA GLN A 33 -16.84 -1.58 -12.90
C GLN A 33 -16.02 -1.76 -11.60
N LEU A 34 -14.78 -2.25 -11.71
CA LEU A 34 -13.85 -2.34 -10.56
C LEU A 34 -12.54 -1.60 -10.83
N MET A 35 -12.16 -0.74 -9.89
CA MET A 35 -10.85 -0.11 -9.77
C MET A 35 -10.02 -0.84 -8.73
N ALA A 36 -8.93 -1.47 -9.15
CA ALA A 36 -7.92 -2.04 -8.27
C ALA A 36 -6.99 -0.93 -7.76
N VAL A 37 -7.04 -0.63 -6.46
CA VAL A 37 -6.29 0.45 -5.82
C VAL A 37 -4.90 -0.03 -5.38
N VAL A 38 -3.91 0.13 -6.25
CA VAL A 38 -2.52 -0.38 -6.13
C VAL A 38 -1.50 0.67 -5.64
N LYS A 39 -1.97 1.74 -4.99
CA LYS A 39 -1.12 2.74 -4.31
C LYS A 39 -0.18 2.09 -3.27
N SER A 40 0.82 2.85 -2.82
CA SER A 40 1.74 2.49 -1.74
C SER A 40 2.44 1.15 -2.01
N ASP A 41 3.03 1.04 -3.20
CA ASP A 41 3.59 -0.17 -3.79
C ASP A 41 2.65 -1.39 -3.68
N GLY A 42 1.40 -1.22 -4.12
CA GLY A 42 0.37 -2.26 -4.00
C GLY A 42 0.12 -2.65 -2.54
N TYR A 43 -0.01 -1.69 -1.63
CA TYR A 43 -0.11 -1.93 -0.18
C TYR A 43 1.06 -2.82 0.32
N GLY A 44 2.28 -2.53 -0.15
CA GLY A 44 3.48 -3.31 0.14
C GLY A 44 3.61 -4.67 -0.58
N HIS A 45 2.66 -5.06 -1.44
CA HIS A 45 2.70 -6.33 -2.17
C HIS A 45 3.44 -6.25 -3.52
N GLY A 46 3.73 -5.05 -4.03
CA GLY A 46 4.32 -4.80 -5.35
C GLY A 46 3.29 -4.29 -6.37
N ALA A 47 3.33 -3.00 -6.69
CA ALA A 47 2.27 -2.36 -7.49
C ALA A 47 2.12 -2.94 -8.90
N VAL A 48 3.21 -3.24 -9.60
CA VAL A 48 3.17 -3.70 -11.00
C VAL A 48 2.63 -5.14 -11.13
N PRO A 49 3.14 -6.15 -10.39
CA PRO A 49 2.61 -7.51 -10.48
C PRO A 49 1.15 -7.60 -10.00
N CYS A 50 0.81 -6.93 -8.90
CA CYS A 50 -0.57 -6.86 -8.42
C CYS A 50 -1.51 -6.16 -9.41
N ALA A 51 -1.06 -5.11 -10.10
CA ALA A 51 -1.84 -4.46 -11.15
C ALA A 51 -2.06 -5.37 -12.36
N ARG A 52 -1.04 -6.12 -12.83
CA ARG A 52 -1.21 -7.11 -13.91
C ARG A 52 -2.21 -8.20 -13.51
N ALA A 53 -2.04 -8.81 -12.34
CA ALA A 53 -2.94 -9.83 -11.82
C ALA A 53 -4.38 -9.29 -11.64
N ALA A 54 -4.56 -8.05 -11.18
CA ALA A 54 -5.89 -7.43 -11.11
C ALA A 54 -6.52 -7.20 -12.49
N ARG A 55 -5.75 -6.80 -13.52
CA ARG A 55 -6.22 -6.73 -14.91
C ARG A 55 -6.68 -8.10 -15.42
N GLU A 56 -5.88 -9.15 -15.20
CA GLU A 56 -6.20 -10.55 -15.57
C GLU A 56 -7.47 -11.08 -14.88
N ALA A 57 -7.80 -10.58 -13.69
CA ALA A 57 -9.05 -10.87 -12.99
C ALA A 57 -10.23 -9.95 -13.36
N GLY A 58 -10.04 -9.00 -14.28
CA GLY A 58 -11.11 -8.17 -14.84
C GLY A 58 -11.29 -6.79 -14.21
N ALA A 59 -10.28 -6.24 -13.51
CA ALA A 59 -10.30 -4.85 -13.06
C ALA A 59 -10.17 -3.88 -14.26
N THR A 60 -11.24 -3.13 -14.56
CA THR A 60 -11.28 -2.20 -15.71
C THR A 60 -10.59 -0.86 -15.42
N TRP A 61 -10.35 -0.53 -14.15
CA TRP A 61 -9.53 0.62 -13.72
C TRP A 61 -8.40 0.21 -12.78
N LEU A 62 -7.33 1.01 -12.74
CA LEU A 62 -6.30 0.99 -11.69
C LEU A 62 -6.32 2.34 -10.95
N GLY A 63 -6.12 2.31 -9.62
CA GLY A 63 -6.10 3.49 -8.76
C GLY A 63 -4.79 3.63 -8.03
N THR A 64 -4.21 4.83 -8.05
CA THR A 64 -2.95 5.18 -7.37
C THR A 64 -3.13 6.46 -6.56
N ALA A 65 -2.28 6.72 -5.56
CA ALA A 65 -2.36 7.97 -4.84
C ALA A 65 -1.72 9.10 -5.67
N THR A 66 -0.44 8.96 -6.00
CA THR A 66 0.39 10.02 -6.58
C THR A 66 0.53 9.89 -8.09
N PRO A 67 0.87 10.98 -8.81
CA PRO A 67 1.19 10.93 -10.24
C PRO A 67 2.38 10.02 -10.54
N HIS A 68 3.39 9.99 -9.66
CA HIS A 68 4.59 9.16 -9.82
C HIS A 68 4.26 7.66 -9.83
N GLU A 69 3.34 7.21 -8.98
CA GLU A 69 2.84 5.82 -9.01
C GLU A 69 2.13 5.51 -10.33
N ALA A 70 1.23 6.37 -10.80
CA ALA A 70 0.53 6.18 -12.08
C ALA A 70 1.49 6.15 -13.28
N LEU A 71 2.48 7.04 -13.29
CA LEU A 71 3.54 7.09 -14.30
C LEU A 71 4.44 5.86 -14.26
N ALA A 72 4.74 5.31 -13.08
CA ALA A 72 5.48 4.05 -12.95
C ALA A 72 4.68 2.85 -13.51
N LEU A 73 3.35 2.80 -13.30
CA LEU A 73 2.51 1.78 -13.94
C LEU A 73 2.51 1.92 -15.47
N ARG A 74 2.43 3.16 -15.99
CA ARG A 74 2.54 3.43 -17.43
C ARG A 74 3.90 3.03 -18.01
N ALA A 75 4.99 3.36 -17.34
CA ALA A 75 6.34 2.94 -17.73
C ALA A 75 6.52 1.42 -17.73
N ALA A 76 5.80 0.70 -16.86
CA ALA A 76 5.73 -0.77 -16.86
C ALA A 76 4.80 -1.37 -17.93
N GLY A 77 4.22 -0.57 -18.83
CA GLY A 77 3.32 -1.06 -19.89
C GLY A 77 1.96 -1.53 -19.35
N LEU A 78 1.41 -0.85 -18.33
CA LEU A 78 0.02 -1.05 -17.91
C LEU A 78 -0.88 -0.04 -18.63
N ASP A 79 -1.56 -0.52 -19.66
CA ASP A 79 -2.53 0.23 -20.46
C ASP A 79 -3.92 0.34 -19.80
N GLY A 80 -4.88 0.91 -20.52
CA GLY A 80 -6.26 1.12 -20.08
C GLY A 80 -6.41 2.27 -19.08
N ARG A 81 -7.53 2.32 -18.36
CA ARG A 81 -7.83 3.39 -17.40
C ARG A 81 -6.94 3.30 -16.15
N ILE A 82 -6.26 4.39 -15.81
CA ILE A 82 -5.49 4.57 -14.57
C ILE A 82 -5.87 5.94 -13.98
N MET A 83 -6.11 6.00 -12.67
CA MET A 83 -6.43 7.23 -11.94
C MET A 83 -5.36 7.55 -10.90
N CYS A 84 -5.06 8.84 -10.70
CA CYS A 84 -4.34 9.35 -9.52
C CYS A 84 -5.04 10.58 -8.92
N TRP A 85 -4.91 10.78 -7.60
CA TRP A 85 -5.77 11.74 -6.86
C TRP A 85 -5.08 12.62 -5.81
N LEU A 86 -3.84 12.32 -5.41
CA LEU A 86 -3.08 13.09 -4.45
C LEU A 86 -2.10 14.00 -5.19
N TRP A 87 -2.60 15.19 -5.55
CA TRP A 87 -1.88 16.23 -6.28
C TRP A 87 -1.45 17.37 -5.35
N THR A 88 -0.33 18.00 -5.68
CA THR A 88 0.17 19.24 -5.08
C THR A 88 0.36 20.30 -6.18
N PRO A 89 0.33 21.60 -5.84
CA PRO A 89 0.67 22.66 -6.80
C PRO A 89 2.02 22.42 -7.47
N GLY A 90 2.09 22.65 -8.78
CA GLY A 90 3.30 22.40 -9.58
C GLY A 90 3.65 20.93 -9.80
N GLY A 91 2.69 20.00 -9.64
CA GLY A 91 2.88 18.59 -9.95
C GLY A 91 3.09 18.30 -11.45
N PRO A 92 3.44 17.06 -11.83
CA PRO A 92 3.71 16.65 -13.22
C PRO A 92 2.41 16.44 -14.02
N TRP A 93 1.61 17.51 -14.14
CA TRP A 93 0.29 17.48 -14.79
C TRP A 93 0.41 17.16 -16.28
N ARG A 94 1.38 17.79 -16.96
CA ARG A 94 1.62 17.59 -18.40
C ARG A 94 1.93 16.12 -18.68
N GLU A 95 2.87 15.55 -17.94
CA GLU A 95 3.37 14.19 -18.09
C GLU A 95 2.27 13.17 -17.83
N ALA A 96 1.43 13.39 -16.81
CA ALA A 96 0.27 12.54 -16.54
C ALA A 96 -0.78 12.60 -17.67
N ILE A 97 -1.01 13.78 -18.25
CA ILE A 97 -1.95 13.98 -19.36
C ILE A 97 -1.40 13.39 -20.67
N GLU A 98 -0.11 13.57 -20.96
CA GLU A 98 0.61 12.92 -22.08
C GLU A 98 0.52 11.39 -21.96
N ALA A 99 0.75 10.84 -20.77
CA ALA A 99 0.59 9.41 -20.46
C ALA A 99 -0.87 8.95 -20.33
N GLY A 100 -1.87 9.83 -20.56
CA GLY A 100 -3.30 9.48 -20.57
C GLY A 100 -3.81 8.92 -19.24
N ILE A 101 -3.39 9.51 -18.12
CA ILE A 101 -3.86 9.21 -16.77
C ILE A 101 -5.07 10.11 -16.44
N ASP A 102 -6.10 9.54 -15.81
CA ASP A 102 -7.23 10.30 -15.27
C ASP A 102 -6.80 10.97 -13.94
N VAL A 103 -6.98 12.29 -13.84
CA VAL A 103 -6.49 13.10 -12.72
C VAL A 103 -7.64 13.60 -11.85
N SER A 104 -7.55 13.44 -10.53
CA SER A 104 -8.55 14.03 -9.64
C SER A 104 -8.32 15.51 -9.40
N VAL A 105 -9.38 16.29 -9.58
CA VAL A 105 -9.45 17.70 -9.20
C VAL A 105 -10.33 17.84 -7.96
N SER A 106 -9.86 18.59 -6.96
CA SER A 106 -10.57 18.83 -5.69
C SER A 106 -10.80 20.31 -5.37
N ALA A 107 -10.16 21.22 -6.11
CA ALA A 107 -10.22 22.67 -5.91
C ALA A 107 -9.84 23.43 -7.20
N LEU A 108 -10.20 24.71 -7.29
CA LEU A 108 -9.97 25.54 -8.48
C LEU A 108 -8.49 25.63 -8.90
N TRP A 109 -7.53 25.61 -7.96
CA TRP A 109 -6.11 25.57 -8.32
C TRP A 109 -5.75 24.31 -9.11
N SER A 110 -6.21 23.13 -8.65
CA SER A 110 -5.94 21.85 -9.32
C SER A 110 -6.65 21.75 -10.68
N LEU A 111 -7.80 22.39 -10.84
CA LEU A 111 -8.47 22.52 -12.14
C LEU A 111 -7.63 23.35 -13.12
N ARG A 112 -7.12 24.49 -12.67
CA ARG A 112 -6.34 25.43 -13.51
C ARG A 112 -4.98 24.84 -13.89
N GLU A 113 -4.32 24.12 -12.99
CA GLU A 113 -3.09 23.40 -13.32
C GLU A 113 -3.34 22.22 -14.28
N ALA A 114 -4.46 21.49 -14.15
CA ALA A 114 -4.84 20.47 -15.14
C ALA A 114 -5.13 21.07 -16.53
N VAL A 115 -5.78 22.25 -16.60
CA VAL A 115 -6.01 22.99 -17.85
C VAL A 115 -4.69 23.49 -18.47
N ALA A 116 -3.77 24.02 -17.66
CA ALA A 116 -2.45 24.42 -18.13
C ALA A 116 -1.61 23.22 -18.62
N GLY A 117 -1.67 22.10 -17.90
CA GLY A 117 -1.05 20.83 -18.29
C GLY A 117 -1.61 20.28 -19.60
N ALA A 118 -2.93 20.39 -19.83
CA ALA A 118 -3.58 20.00 -21.08
C ALA A 118 -3.09 20.83 -22.28
N ALA A 119 -2.99 22.15 -22.10
CA ALA A 119 -2.44 23.05 -23.12
C ALA A 119 -0.97 22.73 -23.43
N ALA A 120 -0.15 22.46 -22.40
CA ALA A 120 1.26 22.08 -22.57
C ALA A 120 1.46 20.68 -23.18
N ALA A 121 0.52 19.75 -22.94
CA ALA A 121 0.49 18.40 -23.51
C ALA A 121 -0.16 18.34 -24.92
N GLY A 122 -0.73 19.45 -25.41
CA GLY A 122 -1.44 19.51 -26.69
C GLY A 122 -2.70 18.63 -26.77
N ARG A 123 -3.26 18.19 -25.63
CA ARG A 123 -4.40 17.26 -25.57
C ARG A 123 -5.28 17.49 -24.31
N PRO A 124 -6.59 17.18 -24.36
CA PRO A 124 -7.47 17.43 -23.22
C PRO A 124 -7.09 16.60 -21.99
N ALA A 125 -7.11 17.19 -20.79
CA ALA A 125 -6.97 16.44 -19.55
C ALA A 125 -8.23 15.59 -19.28
N ARG A 126 -8.06 14.35 -18.81
CA ARG A 126 -9.17 13.53 -18.29
C ARG A 126 -9.30 13.78 -16.79
N VAL A 127 -10.32 14.54 -16.41
CA VAL A 127 -10.48 15.08 -15.05
C VAL A 127 -11.64 14.40 -14.32
N GLN A 128 -11.42 14.01 -13.06
CA GLN A 128 -12.48 13.55 -12.17
C GLN A 128 -12.68 14.53 -11.02
N LEU A 129 -13.90 15.06 -10.89
CA LEU A 129 -14.23 16.04 -9.84
C LEU A 129 -14.52 15.30 -8.54
N LYS A 130 -13.81 15.67 -7.48
CA LYS A 130 -13.98 15.07 -6.16
C LYS A 130 -14.85 15.95 -5.26
N ALA A 131 -15.96 15.40 -4.79
CA ALA A 131 -16.76 15.95 -3.70
C ALA A 131 -16.17 15.54 -2.35
N ASP A 132 -16.15 16.44 -1.37
CA ASP A 132 -16.07 16.05 0.05
C ASP A 132 -17.49 16.04 0.64
N THR A 133 -17.99 14.84 0.94
CA THR A 133 -19.37 14.64 1.41
C THR A 133 -19.47 14.50 2.93
N GLY A 134 -18.35 14.68 3.65
CA GLY A 134 -18.28 14.50 5.11
C GLY A 134 -17.02 13.79 5.63
N LEU A 135 -15.98 13.64 4.80
CA LEU A 135 -14.70 13.05 5.20
C LEU A 135 -13.70 14.10 5.71
N GLY A 136 -13.85 15.37 5.30
CA GLY A 136 -13.05 16.49 5.78
C GLY A 136 -11.55 16.41 5.45
N ARG A 137 -11.18 15.71 4.37
CA ARG A 137 -9.78 15.37 4.04
C ARG A 137 -9.29 15.97 2.75
N ALA A 138 -10.03 15.74 1.67
CA ALA A 138 -9.71 16.24 0.33
C ALA A 138 -10.92 16.00 -0.57
N GLY A 139 -11.26 16.99 -1.37
CA GLY A 139 -12.49 17.08 -2.13
C GLY A 139 -13.03 18.50 -1.99
N CYS A 140 -13.89 18.90 -2.91
CA CYS A 140 -14.54 20.19 -2.89
C CYS A 140 -15.72 20.15 -1.92
N GLN A 141 -15.80 21.14 -1.02
CA GLN A 141 -16.90 21.26 -0.06
C GLN A 141 -18.22 21.62 -0.80
N PRO A 142 -19.40 21.26 -0.25
CA PRO A 142 -20.69 21.53 -0.90
C PRO A 142 -20.93 23.00 -1.26
N ALA A 143 -20.39 23.94 -0.47
CA ALA A 143 -20.50 25.38 -0.72
C ALA A 143 -19.67 25.84 -1.94
N ASP A 144 -18.52 25.21 -2.21
CA ASP A 144 -17.62 25.54 -3.31
C ASP A 144 -17.94 24.78 -4.61
N TRP A 145 -18.71 23.68 -4.49
CA TRP A 145 -19.05 22.79 -5.60
C TRP A 145 -19.68 23.49 -6.82
N PRO A 146 -20.62 24.45 -6.66
CA PRO A 146 -21.13 25.23 -7.79
C PRO A 146 -20.04 25.95 -8.60
N ALA A 147 -19.05 26.54 -7.92
CA ALA A 147 -17.96 27.25 -8.57
C ALA A 147 -17.01 26.27 -9.30
N LEU A 148 -16.67 25.14 -8.68
CA LEU A 148 -15.82 24.12 -9.28
C LEU A 148 -16.46 23.48 -10.52
N VAL A 149 -17.75 23.12 -10.44
CA VAL A 149 -18.50 22.56 -11.57
C VAL A 149 -18.62 23.58 -12.70
N ALA A 150 -18.94 24.84 -12.40
CA ALA A 150 -19.06 25.89 -13.42
C ALA A 150 -17.75 26.15 -14.16
N GLU A 151 -16.61 26.23 -13.45
CA GLU A 151 -15.30 26.43 -14.08
C GLU A 151 -14.86 25.19 -14.87
N ALA A 152 -15.10 23.98 -14.36
CA ALA A 152 -14.80 22.74 -15.07
C ALA A 152 -15.64 22.61 -16.35
N ARG A 153 -16.92 22.97 -16.31
CA ARG A 153 -17.81 23.00 -17.48
C ARG A 153 -17.48 24.13 -18.46
N ALA A 154 -16.80 25.19 -18.04
CA ALA A 154 -16.22 26.16 -18.96
C ALA A 154 -15.00 25.56 -19.69
N ALA A 155 -14.07 24.94 -18.96
CA ALA A 155 -12.88 24.28 -19.52
C ALA A 155 -13.20 23.07 -20.42
N GLU A 156 -14.30 22.36 -20.15
CA GLU A 156 -14.75 21.25 -21.00
C GLU A 156 -15.35 21.74 -22.31
N ARG A 157 -16.10 22.86 -22.30
CA ARG A 157 -16.68 23.47 -23.52
C ARG A 157 -15.62 24.08 -24.45
N THR A 158 -14.44 24.44 -23.94
CA THR A 158 -13.29 24.84 -24.76
C THR A 158 -12.43 23.66 -25.20
N GLY A 159 -12.76 22.42 -24.80
CA GLY A 159 -11.99 21.22 -25.11
C GLY A 159 -10.68 21.09 -24.33
N ALA A 160 -10.43 21.91 -23.31
CA ALA A 160 -9.21 21.81 -22.49
C ALA A 160 -9.24 20.59 -21.55
N ILE A 161 -10.43 20.14 -21.14
CA ILE A 161 -10.62 18.92 -20.35
C ILE A 161 -11.79 18.09 -20.89
N ARG A 162 -11.86 16.82 -20.48
CA ARG A 162 -13.11 16.05 -20.38
C ARG A 162 -13.33 15.74 -18.91
N ILE A 163 -14.54 15.97 -18.41
CA ILE A 163 -14.96 15.48 -17.09
C ILE A 163 -15.33 14.00 -17.26
N THR A 164 -14.53 13.13 -16.66
CA THR A 164 -14.64 11.66 -16.81
C THR A 164 -15.26 11.00 -15.60
N GLY A 165 -15.33 11.67 -14.45
CA GLY A 165 -15.98 11.08 -13.29
C GLY A 165 -16.31 12.05 -12.17
N LEU A 166 -17.26 11.62 -11.33
CA LEU A 166 -17.70 12.31 -10.11
C LEU A 166 -17.54 11.34 -8.93
N TRP A 167 -16.84 11.75 -7.87
CA TRP A 167 -16.53 10.82 -6.79
C TRP A 167 -16.39 11.43 -5.41
N SER A 168 -16.56 10.58 -4.40
CA SER A 168 -16.18 10.87 -3.01
C SER A 168 -15.65 9.62 -2.32
N HIS A 169 -15.45 9.66 -1.01
CA HIS A 169 -14.88 8.57 -0.22
C HIS A 169 -15.51 8.56 1.18
N LEU A 170 -15.97 7.39 1.61
CA LEU A 170 -16.62 7.21 2.91
C LEU A 170 -15.60 7.28 4.05
N ALA A 171 -16.05 7.74 5.22
CA ALA A 171 -15.25 7.91 6.43
C ALA A 171 -15.29 6.67 7.35
N CYS A 172 -16.50 6.12 7.57
CA CYS A 172 -16.79 5.07 8.55
C CYS A 172 -17.50 3.88 7.90
N ALA A 173 -17.16 3.52 6.66
CA ALA A 173 -17.83 2.42 5.95
C ALA A 173 -17.48 1.04 6.50
N ASP A 174 -16.37 1.00 7.23
CA ASP A 174 -15.80 -0.06 8.06
C ASP A 174 -16.52 -0.20 9.41
N GLU A 175 -17.36 0.77 9.82
CA GLU A 175 -18.20 0.71 11.02
C GLU A 175 -19.67 0.40 10.62
N PRO A 176 -20.16 -0.85 10.73
CA PRO A 176 -21.47 -1.23 10.22
C PRO A 176 -22.62 -0.41 10.85
N GLY A 177 -23.37 0.30 10.01
CA GLY A 177 -24.51 1.12 10.43
C GLY A 177 -24.15 2.51 10.96
N HIS A 178 -22.88 2.95 10.91
CA HIS A 178 -22.49 4.28 11.38
C HIS A 178 -23.22 5.40 10.60
N PRO A 179 -23.86 6.39 11.26
CA PRO A 179 -24.80 7.32 10.62
C PRO A 179 -24.16 8.24 9.57
N SER A 180 -22.84 8.43 9.57
CA SER A 180 -22.15 9.18 8.52
C SER A 180 -22.31 8.53 7.13
N ILE A 181 -22.47 7.21 7.04
CA ILE A 181 -22.61 6.48 5.77
C ILE A 181 -23.82 7.01 4.98
N ALA A 182 -24.98 7.09 5.63
CA ALA A 182 -26.22 7.56 5.01
C ALA A 182 -26.15 9.05 4.64
N ALA A 183 -25.55 9.88 5.51
CA ALA A 183 -25.36 11.31 5.26
C ALA A 183 -24.42 11.56 4.06
N GLN A 184 -23.28 10.86 4.00
CA GLN A 184 -22.33 10.95 2.89
C GLN A 184 -22.91 10.43 1.58
N LEU A 185 -23.78 9.42 1.62
CA LEU A 185 -24.46 8.88 0.45
C LEU A 185 -25.52 9.86 -0.09
N SER A 186 -26.30 10.52 0.78
CA SER A 186 -27.22 11.59 0.35
C SER A 186 -26.44 12.73 -0.29
N ALA A 187 -25.46 13.30 0.43
CA ALA A 187 -24.66 14.42 -0.06
C ALA A 187 -23.92 14.07 -1.36
N PHE A 188 -23.48 12.82 -1.56
CA PHE A 188 -22.92 12.38 -2.84
C PHE A 188 -23.95 12.40 -3.97
N ARG A 189 -25.16 11.88 -3.74
CA ARG A 189 -26.25 11.90 -4.73
C ARG A 189 -26.67 13.34 -5.07
N ASP A 190 -26.78 14.21 -4.07
CA ASP A 190 -27.15 15.62 -4.24
C ASP A 190 -26.09 16.39 -5.05
N MET A 191 -24.80 16.17 -4.76
CA MET A 191 -23.69 16.79 -5.49
C MET A 191 -23.52 16.25 -6.91
N VAL A 192 -23.80 14.96 -7.14
CA VAL A 192 -23.84 14.35 -8.49
C VAL A 192 -25.00 14.92 -9.30
N ALA A 193 -26.22 14.93 -8.76
CA ALA A 193 -27.40 15.46 -9.45
C ALA A 193 -27.27 16.96 -9.78
N TYR A 194 -26.61 17.74 -8.91
CA TYR A 194 -26.25 19.12 -9.22
C TYR A 194 -25.31 19.21 -10.43
N ALA A 195 -24.23 18.43 -10.45
CA ALA A 195 -23.24 18.44 -11.54
C ALA A 195 -23.86 18.01 -12.88
N GLU A 196 -24.71 16.98 -12.87
CA GLU A 196 -25.44 16.50 -14.05
C GLU A 196 -26.44 17.54 -14.58
N LYS A 197 -27.10 18.29 -13.70
CA LYS A 197 -28.00 19.40 -14.06
C LYS A 197 -27.25 20.55 -14.76
N GLU A 198 -26.01 20.84 -14.37
CA GLU A 198 -25.11 21.78 -15.08
C GLU A 198 -24.46 21.12 -16.34
N GLY A 199 -24.93 19.92 -16.69
CA GLY A 199 -24.61 19.19 -17.92
C GLY A 199 -23.34 18.36 -17.87
N VAL A 200 -22.75 18.10 -16.69
CA VAL A 200 -21.65 17.13 -16.56
C VAL A 200 -22.16 15.76 -16.98
N ASP A 201 -21.42 15.10 -17.87
CA ASP A 201 -21.72 13.78 -18.42
C ASP A 201 -20.56 12.83 -18.06
N PRO A 202 -20.55 12.24 -16.84
CA PRO A 202 -19.40 11.48 -16.36
C PRO A 202 -19.39 10.05 -16.91
N GLU A 203 -18.20 9.55 -17.26
CA GLU A 203 -17.98 8.16 -17.64
C GLU A 203 -18.18 7.20 -16.45
N VAL A 204 -17.89 7.67 -15.22
CA VAL A 204 -18.10 6.93 -13.97
C VAL A 204 -18.46 7.82 -12.77
N ARG A 205 -19.44 7.39 -11.97
CA ARG A 205 -19.73 7.85 -10.60
C ARG A 205 -19.19 6.81 -9.62
N HIS A 206 -18.50 7.22 -8.55
CA HIS A 206 -17.99 6.24 -7.58
C HIS A 206 -17.86 6.73 -6.14
N LEU A 207 -18.44 5.96 -5.21
CA LEU A 207 -18.35 6.20 -3.76
C LEU A 207 -17.60 5.06 -3.04
N ALA A 208 -18.04 3.81 -3.22
CA ALA A 208 -17.55 2.64 -2.51
C ALA A 208 -16.01 2.51 -2.44
N ASN A 209 -15.52 2.30 -1.23
CA ASN A 209 -14.21 1.74 -0.89
C ASN A 209 -14.35 0.22 -0.61
N SER A 210 -13.29 -0.49 -0.20
CA SER A 210 -13.35 -1.92 0.10
C SER A 210 -14.52 -2.36 1.01
N PRO A 211 -14.73 -1.78 2.22
CA PRO A 211 -15.82 -2.21 3.09
C PRO A 211 -17.20 -1.95 2.48
N ALA A 212 -17.45 -0.75 1.95
CA ALA A 212 -18.72 -0.44 1.28
C ALA A 212 -18.99 -1.32 0.04
N THR A 213 -17.93 -1.81 -0.64
CA THR A 213 -18.07 -2.78 -1.74
C THR A 213 -18.62 -4.13 -1.23
N LEU A 214 -18.24 -4.52 -0.01
CA LEU A 214 -18.64 -5.78 0.62
C LEU A 214 -20.04 -5.70 1.28
N THR A 215 -20.43 -4.55 1.83
CA THR A 215 -21.63 -4.43 2.69
C THR A 215 -22.71 -3.46 2.23
N LEU A 216 -22.44 -2.55 1.28
CA LEU A 216 -23.35 -1.44 0.92
C LEU A 216 -23.59 -1.33 -0.61
N PRO A 217 -24.38 -2.23 -1.23
CA PRO A 217 -24.64 -2.25 -2.68
C PRO A 217 -25.10 -0.91 -3.27
N GLU A 218 -25.87 -0.12 -2.52
CA GLU A 218 -26.39 1.18 -2.90
C GLU A 218 -25.31 2.28 -3.02
N THR A 219 -24.05 1.96 -2.70
CA THR A 219 -22.86 2.82 -2.83
C THR A 219 -21.94 2.44 -4.00
N HIS A 220 -22.27 1.40 -4.77
CA HIS A 220 -21.41 0.88 -5.84
C HIS A 220 -21.34 1.82 -7.05
N PHE A 221 -22.47 2.41 -7.44
CA PHE A 221 -22.61 3.28 -8.63
C PHE A 221 -21.99 2.62 -9.89
N ASP A 222 -21.23 3.37 -10.71
CA ASP A 222 -20.69 2.88 -11.97
C ASP A 222 -19.33 2.17 -11.78
N LEU A 223 -18.66 2.36 -10.64
CA LEU A 223 -17.29 1.90 -10.38
C LEU A 223 -16.99 1.74 -8.87
N VAL A 224 -16.63 0.55 -8.41
CA VAL A 224 -16.15 0.32 -7.03
C VAL A 224 -14.63 0.48 -6.93
N ARG A 225 -14.10 0.95 -5.79
CA ARG A 225 -12.65 1.16 -5.57
C ARG A 225 -12.12 0.26 -4.45
N THR A 226 -11.67 -0.93 -4.81
CA THR A 226 -11.19 -1.94 -3.85
C THR A 226 -9.68 -1.85 -3.66
N GLY A 227 -9.24 -1.69 -2.41
CA GLY A 227 -7.85 -1.74 -1.96
C GLY A 227 -7.59 -2.99 -1.12
N ILE A 228 -7.63 -2.85 0.21
CA ILE A 228 -7.28 -3.91 1.18
C ILE A 228 -7.89 -5.30 0.88
N ALA A 229 -9.15 -5.35 0.43
CA ALA A 229 -9.86 -6.60 0.19
C ALA A 229 -9.32 -7.41 -1.01
N MET A 230 -8.71 -6.80 -2.04
CA MET A 230 -8.07 -7.60 -3.11
C MET A 230 -6.76 -8.25 -2.66
N TYR A 231 -6.12 -7.70 -1.62
CA TYR A 231 -5.01 -8.33 -0.90
C TYR A 231 -5.47 -9.38 0.12
N GLY A 232 -6.78 -9.63 0.19
CA GLY A 232 -7.35 -10.69 1.03
C GLY A 232 -7.42 -10.37 2.51
N ILE A 233 -7.31 -9.10 2.88
CA ILE A 233 -7.32 -8.63 4.27
C ILE A 233 -8.68 -7.95 4.52
N SER A 234 -9.32 -8.30 5.65
CA SER A 234 -10.59 -7.69 6.03
C SER A 234 -10.41 -6.17 6.27
N PRO A 235 -11.36 -5.31 5.90
CA PRO A 235 -11.22 -3.88 6.15
C PRO A 235 -11.33 -3.51 7.63
N ALA A 236 -12.02 -4.30 8.46
CA ALA A 236 -12.16 -4.10 9.90
C ALA A 236 -12.69 -5.40 10.56
N PRO A 237 -12.34 -5.72 11.81
CA PRO A 237 -12.86 -6.91 12.52
C PRO A 237 -14.39 -7.02 12.55
N GLU A 238 -15.09 -5.89 12.62
CA GLU A 238 -16.55 -5.74 12.64
C GLU A 238 -17.24 -6.28 11.37
N LEU A 239 -16.48 -6.47 10.28
CA LEU A 239 -16.94 -7.03 9.01
C LEU A 239 -16.72 -8.54 8.90
N GLY A 240 -16.10 -9.16 9.90
CA GLY A 240 -15.70 -10.56 9.90
C GLY A 240 -14.30 -10.82 9.32
N THR A 241 -13.89 -12.07 9.36
CA THR A 241 -12.60 -12.56 8.86
C THR A 241 -12.54 -12.56 7.32
N PRO A 242 -11.34 -12.62 6.72
CA PRO A 242 -11.19 -12.86 5.28
C PRO A 242 -12.00 -14.07 4.78
N ALA A 243 -12.01 -15.17 5.52
CA ALA A 243 -12.71 -16.40 5.11
C ALA A 243 -14.24 -16.21 5.06
N GLU A 244 -14.84 -15.54 6.04
CA GLU A 244 -16.28 -15.19 6.06
C GLU A 244 -16.63 -14.20 4.92
N LEU A 245 -15.70 -13.29 4.61
CA LEU A 245 -15.78 -12.39 3.46
C LEU A 245 -15.47 -13.09 2.12
N GLY A 246 -15.18 -14.39 2.09
CA GLY A 246 -14.83 -15.13 0.87
C GLY A 246 -13.58 -14.57 0.17
N LEU A 247 -12.60 -14.15 0.96
CA LEU A 247 -11.30 -13.60 0.58
C LEU A 247 -10.17 -14.47 1.13
N ARG A 248 -9.02 -14.50 0.45
CA ARG A 248 -7.81 -15.21 0.88
C ARG A 248 -6.62 -14.24 0.96
N PRO A 249 -5.93 -14.10 2.12
CA PRO A 249 -4.75 -13.25 2.25
C PRO A 249 -3.68 -13.54 1.19
N VAL A 250 -3.09 -12.49 0.64
CA VAL A 250 -2.18 -12.56 -0.51
C VAL A 250 -0.71 -12.60 -0.10
N MET A 251 -0.34 -12.01 1.05
CA MET A 251 1.04 -11.97 1.54
C MET A 251 1.27 -12.97 2.68
N THR A 252 2.32 -13.80 2.53
CA THR A 252 2.92 -14.57 3.63
C THR A 252 4.29 -13.98 3.96
N LEU A 253 4.49 -13.54 5.20
CA LEU A 253 5.78 -13.00 5.68
C LEU A 253 6.53 -14.08 6.45
N ALA A 254 7.63 -14.56 5.87
CA ALA A 254 8.45 -15.63 6.41
C ALA A 254 9.89 -15.17 6.68
N ALA A 255 10.51 -15.70 7.73
CA ALA A 255 11.92 -15.49 8.07
C ALA A 255 12.62 -16.81 8.41
N ALA A 256 13.93 -16.86 8.23
CA ALA A 256 14.75 -18.01 8.65
C ALA A 256 15.26 -17.80 10.09
N VAL A 257 15.06 -18.76 10.99
CA VAL A 257 15.58 -18.68 12.37
C VAL A 257 17.11 -18.60 12.33
N ALA A 258 17.70 -17.49 12.78
CA ALA A 258 19.12 -17.20 12.60
C ALA A 258 20.03 -17.82 13.67
N LEU A 259 19.48 -18.10 14.86
CA LEU A 259 20.17 -18.72 15.98
C LEU A 259 19.13 -19.37 16.90
N VAL A 260 19.46 -20.53 17.44
CA VAL A 260 18.84 -21.09 18.65
C VAL A 260 19.94 -21.27 19.70
N LYS A 261 19.68 -20.87 20.94
CA LYS A 261 20.62 -21.00 22.06
C LYS A 261 19.92 -21.32 23.37
N ASP A 262 20.61 -22.00 24.26
CA ASP A 262 20.19 -22.18 25.65
C ASP A 262 20.44 -20.92 26.50
N VAL A 263 19.57 -20.68 27.47
CA VAL A 263 19.74 -19.66 28.51
C VAL A 263 19.19 -20.15 29.86
N PRO A 264 19.80 -19.75 30.99
CA PRO A 264 19.30 -20.11 32.32
C PRO A 264 18.00 -19.34 32.67
N ALA A 265 17.36 -19.75 33.75
CA ALA A 265 16.30 -18.99 34.42
C ALA A 265 16.76 -17.56 34.79
N GLY A 266 15.85 -16.59 34.75
CA GLY A 266 16.10 -15.19 35.06
C GLY A 266 16.92 -14.43 34.01
N HIS A 267 17.17 -15.00 32.82
CA HIS A 267 17.92 -14.33 31.76
C HIS A 267 17.06 -13.26 31.09
N GLY A 268 17.43 -11.99 31.27
CA GLY A 268 16.76 -10.86 30.62
C GLY A 268 16.98 -10.84 29.11
N VAL A 269 15.91 -10.60 28.34
CA VAL A 269 15.91 -10.68 26.87
C VAL A 269 15.63 -9.32 26.24
N SER A 270 16.47 -8.96 25.25
CA SER A 270 16.40 -7.72 24.47
C SER A 270 16.50 -6.43 25.30
N TYR A 271 16.49 -5.27 24.63
CA TYR A 271 16.79 -3.97 25.21
C TYR A 271 15.92 -3.61 26.41
N GLY A 272 16.56 -3.41 27.57
CA GLY A 272 15.88 -3.02 28.81
C GLY A 272 15.20 -4.17 29.56
N HIS A 273 15.39 -5.42 29.14
CA HIS A 273 15.03 -6.64 29.88
C HIS A 273 13.54 -6.69 30.30
N HIS A 274 12.64 -6.23 29.42
CA HIS A 274 11.17 -6.24 29.63
C HIS A 274 10.56 -7.64 29.61
N TYR A 275 11.34 -8.63 29.21
CA TYR A 275 11.08 -10.05 29.38
C TYR A 275 12.30 -10.65 30.07
N ALA A 276 12.09 -11.59 30.98
CA ALA A 276 13.11 -12.47 31.52
C ALA A 276 12.55 -13.91 31.55
N THR A 277 13.41 -14.89 31.31
CA THR A 277 13.02 -16.31 31.32
C THR A 277 12.58 -16.75 32.72
N ALA A 278 11.50 -17.50 32.83
CA ALA A 278 11.05 -18.08 34.10
C ALA A 278 11.97 -19.23 34.55
N ASP A 279 12.27 -20.13 33.60
CA ASP A 279 13.06 -21.35 33.78
C ASP A 279 14.24 -21.38 32.78
N GLU A 280 15.04 -22.45 32.81
CA GLU A 280 16.00 -22.75 31.74
C GLU A 280 15.24 -23.05 30.43
N THR A 281 15.61 -22.39 29.33
CA THR A 281 14.88 -22.49 28.06
C THR A 281 15.78 -22.21 26.85
N THR A 282 15.27 -22.52 25.66
CA THR A 282 15.86 -22.16 24.37
C THR A 282 15.27 -20.85 23.83
N LEU A 283 16.13 -19.94 23.36
CA LEU A 283 15.72 -18.71 22.68
C LEU A 283 16.03 -18.78 21.19
N GLY A 284 15.04 -18.45 20.35
CA GLY A 284 15.17 -18.33 18.90
C GLY A 284 15.34 -16.88 18.45
N LEU A 285 16.26 -16.62 17.53
CA LEU A 285 16.51 -15.29 16.96
C LEU A 285 15.87 -15.17 15.56
N ILE A 286 14.96 -14.21 15.39
CA ILE A 286 14.26 -13.94 14.13
C ILE A 286 14.90 -12.70 13.48
N PRO A 287 15.54 -12.81 12.29
CA PRO A 287 16.39 -11.76 11.72
C PRO A 287 15.63 -10.72 10.88
N VAL A 288 14.47 -10.26 11.39
CA VAL A 288 13.75 -9.08 10.89
C VAL A 288 13.32 -8.19 12.06
N GLY A 289 13.35 -6.87 11.86
CA GLY A 289 12.97 -5.90 12.89
C GLY A 289 12.21 -4.69 12.35
N TYR A 290 12.18 -3.59 13.10
CA TYR A 290 11.37 -2.42 12.71
C TYR A 290 11.90 -1.67 11.48
N ALA A 291 13.13 -1.90 11.01
CA ALA A 291 13.62 -1.44 9.70
C ALA A 291 13.22 -2.36 8.53
N ASP A 292 12.76 -3.58 8.85
CA ASP A 292 12.16 -4.52 7.89
C ASP A 292 10.61 -4.43 7.87
N GLY A 293 10.03 -3.63 8.77
CA GLY A 293 8.59 -3.36 8.88
C GLY A 293 7.91 -3.93 10.13
N ILE A 294 8.61 -4.68 10.98
CA ILE A 294 8.01 -5.32 12.17
C ILE A 294 7.67 -4.25 13.21
N PRO A 295 6.38 -4.04 13.56
CA PRO A 295 5.98 -2.91 14.39
C PRO A 295 6.54 -3.03 15.81
N ARG A 296 7.36 -2.04 16.23
CA ARG A 296 7.98 -2.03 17.57
C ARG A 296 6.96 -2.02 18.72
N HIS A 297 5.74 -1.56 18.46
CA HIS A 297 4.59 -1.56 19.38
C HIS A 297 4.04 -2.97 19.68
N ALA A 298 4.44 -3.98 18.90
CA ALA A 298 4.20 -5.40 19.15
C ALA A 298 5.30 -6.08 20.00
N SER A 299 6.21 -5.32 20.61
CA SER A 299 7.12 -5.86 21.64
C SER A 299 6.33 -6.57 22.75
N GLY A 300 6.67 -7.83 23.08
CA GLY A 300 5.95 -8.66 24.04
C GLY A 300 4.66 -9.31 23.53
N ARG A 301 4.16 -8.94 22.33
CA ARG A 301 2.84 -9.36 21.82
C ARG A 301 2.85 -9.99 20.42
N GLY A 302 3.75 -9.55 19.54
CA GLY A 302 3.79 -9.93 18.12
C GLY A 302 3.94 -11.44 17.94
N PRO A 303 2.98 -12.12 17.30
CA PRO A 303 2.96 -13.57 17.20
C PRO A 303 3.77 -14.09 15.99
N VAL A 304 4.31 -15.29 16.08
CA VAL A 304 5.04 -15.96 14.99
C VAL A 304 4.98 -17.48 15.17
N LEU A 305 4.68 -18.22 14.11
CA LEU A 305 4.72 -19.68 14.10
C LEU A 305 6.17 -20.14 13.91
N VAL A 306 6.68 -20.94 14.85
CA VAL A 306 8.01 -21.57 14.75
C VAL A 306 7.86 -23.04 15.17
N GLY A 307 8.32 -23.98 14.34
CA GLY A 307 8.26 -25.41 14.65
C GLY A 307 6.84 -25.95 14.90
N GLY A 308 5.83 -25.39 14.23
CA GLY A 308 4.42 -25.78 14.41
C GLY A 308 3.76 -25.25 15.70
N ARG A 309 4.38 -24.28 16.40
CA ARG A 309 3.82 -23.62 17.58
C ARG A 309 3.89 -22.11 17.45
N VAL A 310 2.78 -21.41 17.74
CA VAL A 310 2.77 -19.94 17.80
C VAL A 310 3.48 -19.48 19.08
N ARG A 311 4.48 -18.62 18.90
CA ARG A 311 5.25 -17.94 19.96
C ARG A 311 5.02 -16.43 19.87
N THR A 312 5.37 -15.67 20.90
CA THR A 312 5.36 -14.21 20.87
C THR A 312 6.78 -13.63 20.99
N ALA A 313 6.95 -12.39 20.54
CA ALA A 313 8.21 -11.66 20.65
C ALA A 313 8.65 -11.45 22.12
N ALA A 314 9.68 -12.18 22.55
CA ALA A 314 10.26 -12.12 23.89
C ALA A 314 11.01 -10.79 24.10
N GLY A 315 10.34 -9.85 24.77
CA GLY A 315 10.88 -8.51 25.06
C GLY A 315 10.71 -7.55 23.89
N ARG A 316 11.71 -6.68 23.66
CA ARG A 316 11.63 -5.62 22.65
C ARG A 316 12.02 -6.09 21.25
N VAL A 317 11.24 -5.68 20.25
CA VAL A 317 11.64 -5.73 18.83
C VAL A 317 12.78 -4.71 18.59
N ALA A 318 13.87 -5.15 17.96
CA ALA A 318 15.01 -4.30 17.59
C ALA A 318 14.89 -3.83 16.12
N MET A 319 15.92 -3.12 15.63
CA MET A 319 15.92 -2.57 14.27
C MET A 319 15.90 -3.66 13.20
N ASP A 320 16.67 -4.73 13.41
CA ASP A 320 16.94 -5.77 12.40
C ASP A 320 16.52 -7.18 12.83
N GLN A 321 16.03 -7.34 14.06
CA GLN A 321 15.76 -8.66 14.67
C GLN A 321 14.80 -8.57 15.88
N PHE A 322 14.20 -9.70 16.24
CA PHE A 322 13.61 -9.93 17.56
C PHE A 322 13.87 -11.37 18.05
N VAL A 323 13.56 -11.64 19.31
CA VAL A 323 13.77 -12.95 19.95
C VAL A 323 12.42 -13.58 20.27
N VAL A 324 12.34 -14.91 20.25
CA VAL A 324 11.21 -15.70 20.75
C VAL A 324 11.68 -16.69 21.81
N ASP A 325 10.83 -16.99 22.78
CA ASP A 325 11.03 -18.11 23.70
C ASP A 325 10.45 -19.39 23.08
N LEU A 326 11.33 -20.37 22.89
CA LEU A 326 11.03 -21.67 22.29
C LEU A 326 10.68 -22.73 23.34
N GLY A 327 10.73 -22.42 24.65
CA GLY A 327 10.27 -23.31 25.72
C GLY A 327 10.93 -24.69 25.72
N GLY A 328 12.21 -24.76 25.32
CA GLY A 328 12.97 -26.01 25.17
C GLY A 328 12.94 -26.63 23.76
N ASP A 329 12.09 -26.15 22.84
CA ASP A 329 12.12 -26.61 21.44
C ASP A 329 13.43 -26.18 20.75
N ARG A 330 13.94 -27.03 19.86
CA ARG A 330 15.19 -26.82 19.11
C ARG A 330 14.97 -26.98 17.59
N PRO A 331 14.37 -25.98 16.91
CA PRO A 331 14.40 -25.92 15.46
C PRO A 331 15.84 -25.65 14.99
N GLU A 332 16.26 -26.23 13.88
CA GLU A 332 17.58 -25.98 13.31
C GLU A 332 17.71 -24.52 12.81
N PRO A 333 18.91 -23.89 12.89
CA PRO A 333 19.17 -22.63 12.22
C PRO A 333 18.86 -22.73 10.72
N GLY A 334 18.10 -21.78 10.19
CA GLY A 334 17.55 -21.83 8.84
C GLY A 334 16.11 -22.33 8.74
N ALA A 335 15.55 -22.92 9.81
CA ALA A 335 14.14 -23.30 9.87
C ALA A 335 13.20 -22.11 9.68
N GLU A 336 12.02 -22.35 9.12
CA GLU A 336 11.05 -21.29 8.82
C GLU A 336 10.31 -20.80 10.07
N ALA A 337 10.18 -19.47 10.16
CA ALA A 337 9.33 -18.75 11.08
C ALA A 337 8.31 -17.96 10.26
N LEU A 338 7.02 -18.30 10.36
CA LEU A 338 5.94 -17.59 9.68
C LEU A 338 5.38 -16.52 10.60
N LEU A 339 5.62 -15.25 10.26
CA LEU A 339 5.16 -14.12 11.06
C LEU A 339 3.66 -13.91 10.82
N PHE A 340 3.24 -13.86 9.55
CA PHE A 340 1.83 -13.93 9.18
C PHE A 340 1.61 -14.55 7.80
N GLY A 341 0.39 -15.04 7.53
CA GLY A 341 0.01 -15.64 6.26
C GLY A 341 -1.51 -15.83 6.10
N PRO A 342 -1.96 -16.68 5.16
CA PRO A 342 -3.38 -17.05 4.97
C PRO A 342 -3.97 -17.91 6.10
N GLY A 343 -3.14 -18.51 6.96
CA GLY A 343 -3.54 -19.39 8.06
C GLY A 343 -3.51 -20.89 7.72
N ASP A 344 -3.00 -21.27 6.52
CA ASP A 344 -3.04 -22.66 6.03
C ASP A 344 -2.19 -23.62 6.88
N GLN A 345 -1.18 -23.12 7.60
CA GLN A 345 -0.31 -23.87 8.50
C GLN A 345 -0.59 -23.58 9.99
N GLY A 346 -1.66 -22.82 10.29
CA GLY A 346 -1.90 -22.29 11.63
C GLY A 346 -0.98 -21.13 12.01
N GLU A 347 -0.37 -20.47 11.02
CA GLU A 347 0.37 -19.23 11.22
C GLU A 347 -0.56 -18.04 11.56
N PRO A 348 -0.05 -16.98 12.23
CA PRO A 348 -0.87 -15.83 12.56
C PRO A 348 -1.40 -15.12 11.31
N SER A 349 -2.50 -14.38 11.46
CA SER A 349 -2.99 -13.49 10.41
C SER A 349 -2.29 -12.12 10.46
N VAL A 350 -2.52 -11.32 9.42
CA VAL A 350 -2.18 -9.89 9.40
C VAL A 350 -2.89 -9.13 10.53
N GLU A 351 -4.08 -9.58 10.95
CA GLU A 351 -4.89 -8.92 11.97
C GLU A 351 -4.39 -9.23 13.39
N ASP A 352 -3.85 -10.43 13.63
CA ASP A 352 -3.19 -10.75 14.91
C ASP A 352 -1.97 -9.83 15.16
N TRP A 353 -1.27 -9.44 14.10
CA TRP A 353 -0.21 -8.41 14.16
C TRP A 353 -0.75 -7.00 14.33
N ALA A 354 -1.92 -6.68 13.77
CA ALA A 354 -2.58 -5.39 13.94
C ALA A 354 -2.99 -5.18 15.41
N VAL A 355 -3.69 -6.16 15.99
CA VAL A 355 -4.07 -6.23 17.41
C VAL A 355 -2.83 -6.23 18.32
N ALA A 356 -1.79 -7.00 17.97
CA ALA A 356 -0.55 -7.02 18.74
C ALA A 356 0.22 -5.68 18.67
N ALA A 357 0.00 -4.85 17.65
CA ALA A 357 0.66 -3.55 17.48
C ALA A 357 -0.17 -2.34 17.90
N ASP A 358 -1.49 -2.51 18.15
CA ASP A 358 -2.46 -1.42 18.36
C ASP A 358 -2.62 -0.53 17.09
N THR A 359 -2.85 -1.18 15.95
CA THR A 359 -3.09 -0.55 14.63
C THR A 359 -4.04 -1.43 13.80
N ILE A 360 -4.18 -1.15 12.50
CA ILE A 360 -5.02 -1.90 11.55
C ILE A 360 -4.19 -2.71 10.54
N GLY A 361 -4.72 -3.82 10.03
CA GLY A 361 -4.03 -4.69 9.06
C GLY A 361 -3.52 -3.99 7.79
N TYR A 362 -4.11 -2.85 7.41
CA TYR A 362 -3.61 -1.97 6.34
C TYR A 362 -2.17 -1.51 6.59
N GLU A 363 -1.84 -1.12 7.82
CA GLU A 363 -0.51 -0.61 8.14
C GLU A 363 0.51 -1.74 8.13
N ILE A 364 0.18 -2.89 8.73
CA ILE A 364 1.06 -4.06 8.84
C ILE A 364 1.68 -4.44 7.48
N VAL A 365 0.87 -4.64 6.43
CA VAL A 365 1.39 -4.99 5.09
C VAL A 365 2.04 -3.82 4.35
N THR A 366 1.53 -2.60 4.53
CA THR A 366 2.08 -1.42 3.84
C THR A 366 3.45 -0.98 4.41
N ARG A 367 3.79 -1.37 5.65
CA ARG A 367 5.05 -1.05 6.32
C ARG A 367 6.20 -2.02 6.03
N ILE A 368 5.96 -3.17 5.39
CA ILE A 368 7.01 -4.17 5.12
C ILE A 368 8.11 -3.54 4.25
N GLY A 369 9.31 -3.41 4.80
CA GLY A 369 10.39 -2.62 4.22
C GLY A 369 10.98 -3.25 2.94
N THR A 370 11.66 -2.44 2.12
CA THR A 370 12.32 -2.91 0.88
C THR A 370 13.49 -3.87 1.12
N ARG A 371 13.98 -3.96 2.37
CA ARG A 371 14.92 -4.98 2.86
C ARG A 371 14.33 -6.40 2.93
N VAL A 372 13.01 -6.54 2.80
CA VAL A 372 12.31 -7.81 2.66
C VAL A 372 12.00 -8.02 1.16
N PRO A 373 12.66 -8.96 0.46
CA PRO A 373 12.38 -9.22 -0.94
C PRO A 373 10.95 -9.74 -1.11
N ARG A 374 10.27 -9.29 -2.16
CA ARG A 374 8.99 -9.87 -2.59
C ARG A 374 9.28 -11.05 -3.52
N VAL A 375 8.61 -12.17 -3.26
CA VAL A 375 8.67 -13.38 -4.07
C VAL A 375 7.27 -13.64 -4.60
N TYR A 376 7.07 -13.45 -5.90
CA TYR A 376 5.77 -13.68 -6.53
C TYR A 376 5.59 -15.17 -6.80
N VAL A 377 4.45 -15.71 -6.40
CA VAL A 377 4.07 -17.10 -6.66
C VAL A 377 2.77 -17.15 -7.44
N ASN A 378 2.58 -18.24 -8.18
CA ASN A 378 1.48 -18.40 -9.13
C ASN A 378 1.41 -17.25 -10.16
N GLU A 379 2.55 -16.76 -10.66
CA GLU A 379 2.56 -15.82 -11.79
C GLU A 379 1.85 -16.43 -13.02
N SER A 380 1.14 -15.60 -13.79
CA SER A 380 0.55 -16.06 -15.05
C SER A 380 1.65 -16.38 -16.05
N ALA A 381 1.50 -17.47 -16.82
CA ALA A 381 2.44 -17.88 -17.85
C ALA A 381 2.39 -16.98 -19.10
N GLY A 382 2.70 -15.70 -18.92
CA GLY A 382 2.67 -14.66 -19.95
C GLY A 382 4.00 -14.56 -20.70
N ALA A 383 4.08 -15.26 -21.83
CA ALA A 383 5.12 -15.10 -22.86
C ALA A 383 6.58 -15.08 -22.36
N VAL A 384 7.07 -16.25 -21.94
CA VAL A 384 8.52 -16.53 -22.05
C VAL A 384 8.85 -16.54 -23.54
N ASP A 385 9.61 -15.57 -24.02
CA ASP A 385 9.94 -15.46 -25.44
C ASP A 385 10.76 -16.67 -25.93
N GLY A 386 10.44 -17.16 -27.12
CA GLY A 386 10.78 -18.49 -27.62
C GLY A 386 12.22 -18.65 -28.12
N SER A 387 13.20 -18.02 -27.48
CA SER A 387 14.61 -18.00 -27.89
C SER A 387 15.54 -18.93 -27.08
N ALA A 388 14.98 -19.87 -26.33
CA ALA A 388 15.74 -20.99 -25.75
C ALA A 388 16.25 -21.93 -26.87
N GLY A 389 17.45 -21.66 -27.37
CA GLY A 389 18.04 -22.34 -28.52
C GLY A 389 18.10 -23.87 -28.39
N THR A 390 17.80 -24.57 -29.48
CA THR A 390 17.60 -26.03 -29.52
C THR A 390 18.90 -26.81 -29.31
N VAL A 391 19.32 -26.99 -28.05
CA VAL A 391 20.40 -27.93 -27.68
C VAL A 391 19.85 -29.36 -27.79
N GLY A 392 19.94 -29.92 -28.99
CA GLY A 392 19.47 -31.26 -29.29
C GLY A 392 20.21 -32.33 -28.47
N ARG A 393 19.47 -33.07 -27.63
CA ARG A 393 20.00 -34.28 -26.99
C ARG A 393 20.23 -35.36 -28.03
N VAL A 394 21.49 -35.58 -28.40
CA VAL A 394 21.90 -36.78 -29.14
C VAL A 394 21.95 -37.97 -28.17
N SER A 395 20.87 -38.74 -28.09
CA SER A 395 20.87 -40.05 -27.44
C SER A 395 21.48 -41.09 -28.38
N GLY A 396 22.72 -41.52 -28.09
CA GLY A 396 23.42 -42.49 -28.91
C GLY A 396 22.92 -43.93 -28.70
N ALA A 397 22.63 -44.62 -29.79
CA ALA A 397 22.56 -46.08 -29.88
C ALA A 397 23.25 -46.50 -31.21
N PRO A 398 24.08 -47.56 -31.23
CA PRO A 398 24.88 -47.90 -32.41
C PRO A 398 24.22 -48.98 -33.29
N GLU A 399 24.19 -48.76 -34.60
CA GLU A 399 24.07 -49.84 -35.60
C GLU A 399 25.07 -49.63 -36.76
N ALA A 400 25.32 -50.69 -37.52
CA ALA A 400 26.45 -50.80 -38.43
C ALA A 400 26.29 -49.99 -39.73
N GLY A 401 27.40 -49.45 -40.24
CA GLY A 401 27.43 -48.71 -41.52
C GLY A 401 27.91 -49.56 -42.69
N ALA A 402 27.48 -49.19 -43.92
CA ALA A 402 28.03 -49.71 -45.17
C ALA A 402 27.95 -48.69 -46.33
N THR A 403 29.10 -48.50 -46.99
CA THR A 403 29.29 -48.22 -48.44
C THR A 403 28.57 -47.06 -49.17
N SER A 404 29.38 -46.08 -49.61
CA SER A 404 29.34 -45.38 -50.94
C SER A 404 28.14 -44.50 -51.33
N GLY A 405 28.27 -43.50 -52.22
CA GLY A 405 29.43 -42.96 -52.95
C GLY A 405 29.03 -42.11 -54.18
N ARG A 406 30.00 -41.40 -54.82
CA ARG A 406 29.84 -40.35 -55.88
C ARG A 406 29.13 -39.07 -55.39
N ALA A 407 29.54 -37.83 -55.70
CA ALA A 407 30.46 -37.18 -56.65
C ALA A 407 30.00 -36.93 -58.12
N ALA A 408 29.54 -35.69 -58.34
CA ALA A 408 29.70 -34.80 -59.51
C ALA A 408 29.35 -33.37 -59.00
N THR A 409 30.08 -32.26 -59.16
CA THR A 409 30.99 -31.73 -60.20
C THR A 409 30.27 -31.23 -61.45
N VAL A 410 30.31 -29.91 -61.69
CA VAL A 410 30.69 -29.26 -62.97
C VAL A 410 30.70 -27.71 -62.85
N HIS A 411 31.51 -27.08 -63.71
CA HIS A 411 31.74 -25.64 -64.01
C HIS A 411 30.50 -24.72 -63.96
N GLY A 412 30.56 -23.38 -63.83
CA GLY A 412 31.53 -22.35 -64.26
C GLY A 412 30.74 -21.21 -64.97
N THR A 413 31.26 -20.10 -65.52
CA THR A 413 32.64 -19.56 -65.69
C THR A 413 32.59 -18.03 -65.93
N GLY A 414 33.53 -17.26 -65.36
CA GLY A 414 34.04 -15.97 -65.90
C GLY A 414 33.07 -14.78 -66.08
N SER A 415 33.52 -13.59 -66.55
CA SER A 415 34.87 -12.97 -66.55
C SER A 415 34.83 -11.52 -67.06
N GLY A 416 35.65 -10.61 -66.51
CA GLY A 416 35.86 -9.22 -66.98
C GLY A 416 35.67 -8.18 -65.86
N ALA A 417 36.56 -7.23 -65.55
CA ALA A 417 37.44 -6.32 -66.32
C ALA A 417 36.71 -5.04 -66.79
N ALA A 418 37.22 -3.79 -66.60
CA ALA A 418 38.40 -3.34 -65.83
C ALA A 418 38.39 -1.80 -65.60
N SER A 419 39.34 -1.29 -64.78
CA SER A 419 39.83 0.11 -64.69
C SER A 419 38.90 1.20 -64.08
N GLY A 420 39.48 2.33 -63.61
CA GLY A 420 38.71 3.54 -63.26
C GLY A 420 39.10 4.29 -61.96
N THR A 421 40.28 4.89 -61.92
CA THR A 421 40.82 5.81 -60.89
C THR A 421 39.85 6.71 -60.08
N ALA A 422 39.97 6.65 -58.75
CA ALA A 422 39.93 7.74 -57.73
C ALA A 422 39.04 9.00 -57.91
N GLY A 423 38.14 9.26 -56.94
CA GLY A 423 37.47 10.56 -56.78
C GLY A 423 36.40 10.66 -55.67
N THR A 424 36.80 11.13 -54.47
CA THR A 424 35.99 11.83 -53.43
C THR A 424 34.49 11.51 -53.18
N ALA A 425 34.23 11.00 -51.96
CA ALA A 425 33.10 11.31 -51.05
C ALA A 425 31.64 10.85 -51.34
N GLY A 426 31.07 10.14 -50.33
CA GLY A 426 29.64 9.75 -50.22
C GLY A 426 29.34 8.30 -50.64
N GLY A 427 28.46 7.54 -49.98
CA GLY A 427 27.80 7.77 -48.68
C GLY A 427 26.55 6.90 -48.45
N THR A 428 26.61 5.95 -47.50
CA THR A 428 25.51 5.07 -47.01
C THR A 428 25.92 4.58 -45.62
N ALA A 429 25.12 4.60 -44.55
CA ALA A 429 23.79 4.02 -44.26
C ALA A 429 23.91 2.73 -43.42
N ALA A 430 22.89 2.50 -42.59
CA ALA A 430 22.84 1.59 -41.42
C ALA A 430 23.34 0.14 -41.60
N GLU A 431 23.76 -0.49 -40.48
CA GLU A 431 22.92 -1.50 -39.82
C GLU A 431 23.28 -1.81 -38.34
N HIS A 432 22.24 -2.17 -37.59
CA HIS A 432 22.13 -2.77 -36.24
C HIS A 432 23.16 -2.54 -35.11
N MET A 433 22.64 -1.98 -34.01
CA MET A 433 23.20 -2.08 -32.65
C MET A 433 22.77 -3.39 -31.95
N ASN A 434 23.61 -3.84 -31.02
CA ASN A 434 23.25 -4.64 -29.84
C ASN A 434 24.34 -4.35 -28.79
N GLY A 435 24.10 -4.14 -27.49
CA GLY A 435 22.87 -4.12 -26.71
C GLY A 435 23.24 -4.12 -25.22
N ALA A 436 23.69 -2.98 -24.69
CA ALA A 436 24.27 -2.88 -23.36
C ALA A 436 23.22 -2.57 -22.28
N ALA A 437 23.16 -3.39 -21.23
CA ALA A 437 22.30 -3.16 -20.08
C ALA A 437 22.81 -2.02 -19.19
N ALA A 438 21.90 -1.24 -18.62
CA ALA A 438 22.21 -0.16 -17.68
C ALA A 438 21.84 -0.56 -16.24
N GLU A 439 22.85 -0.69 -15.38
CA GLU A 439 22.63 -0.89 -13.94
C GLU A 439 22.23 0.44 -13.26
N TYR A 440 21.08 0.47 -12.60
CA TYR A 440 20.68 1.60 -11.76
C TYR A 440 21.17 1.40 -10.32
N VAL A 441 22.36 1.94 -10.02
CA VAL A 441 22.86 2.05 -8.64
C VAL A 441 22.08 3.13 -7.90
N ASN A 442 21.40 2.75 -6.82
CA ASN A 442 20.59 3.68 -6.03
C ASN A 442 21.46 4.54 -5.11
N GLY A 443 21.30 5.87 -5.16
CA GLY A 443 22.22 6.83 -4.55
C GLY A 443 22.11 6.91 -3.02
N ALA A 444 23.17 6.52 -2.32
CA ALA A 444 23.29 6.72 -0.88
C ALA A 444 23.52 8.21 -0.54
N ALA A 445 22.82 8.73 0.47
CA ALA A 445 22.97 10.11 0.92
C ALA A 445 24.30 10.33 1.64
N ALA A 446 25.26 10.96 0.96
CA ALA A 446 26.55 11.34 1.54
C ALA A 446 26.43 12.59 2.43
N SER A 447 26.82 12.49 3.70
CA SER A 447 26.87 13.61 4.63
C SER A 447 28.06 14.53 4.33
N VAL A 448 27.78 15.76 3.92
CA VAL A 448 28.81 16.81 3.80
C VAL A 448 28.87 17.62 5.09
N ALA A 449 29.94 17.41 5.87
CA ALA A 449 30.26 18.29 6.99
C ALA A 449 30.99 19.54 6.47
N VAL A 450 30.55 20.74 6.90
CA VAL A 450 31.22 22.01 6.60
C VAL A 450 31.62 22.69 7.90
N ASN A 451 32.91 22.63 8.23
CA ASN A 451 33.52 23.53 9.19
C ASN A 451 33.98 24.80 8.45
N GLY A 452 33.39 25.95 8.78
CA GLY A 452 33.78 27.25 8.26
C GLY A 452 33.42 28.34 9.28
N THR A 453 34.41 29.11 9.73
CA THR A 453 34.30 30.01 10.89
C THR A 453 34.10 31.47 10.52
N ALA A 454 33.60 32.23 11.52
CA ALA A 454 33.80 33.67 11.76
C ALA A 454 32.78 34.69 11.23
N SER A 455 32.17 35.38 12.22
CA SER A 455 32.03 36.84 12.35
C SER A 455 31.15 37.66 11.39
N ALA A 456 30.05 38.17 11.96
CA ALA A 456 29.52 39.53 11.75
C ALA A 456 29.92 40.43 12.95
N PRO A 457 29.52 41.73 13.09
CA PRO A 457 28.74 42.61 12.20
C PRO A 457 29.33 44.05 12.01
N ALA A 458 28.69 44.92 11.20
CA ALA A 458 28.64 46.39 11.43
C ALA A 458 27.66 47.19 10.50
N ASN A 459 26.81 48.02 11.12
CA ASN A 459 26.32 49.39 10.76
C ASN A 459 25.58 49.77 9.45
N GLY A 460 24.56 50.65 9.62
CA GLY A 460 23.95 51.55 8.59
C GLY A 460 22.41 51.46 8.49
N THR A 461 21.58 52.17 9.26
CA THR A 461 21.03 53.55 9.05
C THR A 461 20.51 53.83 7.63
N ALA A 462 19.30 54.38 7.35
CA ALA A 462 18.30 55.16 8.12
C ALA A 462 16.92 55.05 7.37
N SER A 463 15.75 55.66 7.67
CA SER A 463 15.04 56.29 8.80
C SER A 463 13.83 57.07 8.21
N ALA A 464 12.60 56.88 8.71
CA ALA A 464 11.42 57.78 8.59
C ALA A 464 10.24 57.20 9.42
N THR A 465 9.89 57.70 10.61
CA THR A 465 8.86 58.73 10.92
C THR A 465 7.45 58.43 10.36
N THR A 466 6.35 58.49 11.12
CA THR A 466 5.97 59.50 12.15
C THR A 466 5.29 58.96 13.43
N ALA A 467 5.08 59.86 14.42
CA ALA A 467 4.37 59.70 15.72
C ALA A 467 2.91 59.18 15.61
N GLY A 468 2.19 58.79 16.67
CA GLY A 468 2.38 58.78 18.15
C GLY A 468 0.98 58.77 18.83
N THR A 469 0.75 58.70 20.15
CA THR A 469 1.54 58.62 21.42
C THR A 469 0.83 57.58 22.35
N ALA A 470 0.92 57.46 23.69
CA ALA A 470 1.53 58.16 24.84
C ALA A 470 1.85 57.16 26.00
N GLY A 471 2.51 57.62 27.07
CA GLY A 471 2.69 56.91 28.36
C GLY A 471 2.41 57.86 29.55
N PRO A 472 2.97 57.68 30.77
CA PRO A 472 3.82 56.60 31.31
C PRO A 472 3.07 55.85 32.48
N VAL A 473 3.59 55.31 33.60
CA VAL A 473 4.88 55.31 34.35
C VAL A 473 5.06 54.04 35.23
N ASN A 474 6.29 53.83 35.71
CA ASN A 474 6.81 53.22 36.96
C ASN A 474 5.85 52.55 37.99
N GLY A 475 6.25 51.50 38.74
CA GLY A 475 7.53 50.74 38.73
C GLY A 475 8.00 50.27 40.13
N THR A 476 8.98 49.35 40.19
CA THR A 476 9.78 48.88 41.37
C THR A 476 9.05 48.14 42.51
N ALA A 477 9.67 47.26 43.34
CA ALA A 477 10.86 46.39 43.22
C ALA A 477 10.94 45.41 44.44
N ALA A 478 11.76 44.34 44.35
CA ALA A 478 12.09 43.35 45.41
C ALA A 478 10.89 42.50 45.94
N GLY A 479 11.07 41.41 46.71
CA GLY A 479 12.27 40.75 47.26
C GLY A 479 11.99 39.26 47.63
N ALA A 480 12.91 38.58 48.33
CA ALA A 480 12.91 37.10 48.49
C ALA A 480 12.43 36.55 49.86
N GLY A 481 12.15 35.24 49.87
CA GLY A 481 11.82 34.39 51.05
C GLY A 481 10.36 33.87 51.04
N SER A 482 9.95 32.79 51.71
CA SER A 482 10.59 31.56 52.26
C SER A 482 9.56 30.90 53.20
N GLU A 483 9.39 29.58 53.13
CA GLU A 483 8.80 28.69 54.17
C GLU A 483 7.36 28.94 54.72
N ALA A 484 6.41 28.15 54.20
CA ALA A 484 5.59 27.14 54.89
C ALA A 484 4.74 27.38 56.18
N VAL A 485 3.67 26.57 56.27
CA VAL A 485 2.85 26.18 57.46
C VAL A 485 1.71 27.10 57.93
N GLY A 486 0.47 26.56 57.93
CA GLY A 486 -0.39 26.64 59.13
C GLY A 486 -1.89 27.01 58.99
N HIS A 487 -2.77 25.99 59.00
CA HIS A 487 -4.17 26.00 59.49
C HIS A 487 -5.22 26.94 58.82
N VAL A 488 -6.54 26.77 58.99
CA VAL A 488 -7.49 25.62 58.92
C VAL A 488 -8.88 26.14 59.30
N ASN A 489 -9.92 25.86 58.49
CA ASN A 489 -11.29 25.45 58.89
C ASN A 489 -12.28 25.48 57.71
N GLY A 490 -13.21 24.51 57.64
CA GLY A 490 -14.16 24.43 56.51
C GLY A 490 -14.99 23.14 56.37
N VAL A 491 -15.51 22.58 57.48
CA VAL A 491 -16.73 21.72 57.61
C VAL A 491 -17.25 21.02 56.32
N SER A 492 -17.06 19.70 56.14
CA SER A 492 -17.95 18.58 56.57
C SER A 492 -19.32 18.52 55.82
N THR A 493 -19.92 17.38 55.45
CA THR A 493 -19.78 15.98 55.92
C THR A 493 -20.08 14.95 54.79
N THR A 494 -19.99 13.65 55.09
CA THR A 494 -19.99 12.49 54.15
C THR A 494 -21.35 11.83 53.84
N ALA A 495 -21.40 11.22 52.64
CA ALA A 495 -21.98 9.93 52.22
C ALA A 495 -23.12 9.21 53.00
N HIS A 496 -23.97 8.48 52.26
CA HIS A 496 -24.64 7.26 52.73
C HIS A 496 -24.92 6.27 51.58
N GLU A 497 -25.18 5.01 51.91
CA GLU A 497 -25.36 3.89 50.98
C GLU A 497 -26.83 3.67 50.57
N ALA A 498 -27.04 2.87 49.51
CA ALA A 498 -28.23 2.04 49.38
C ALA A 498 -27.89 0.74 48.62
N ALA A 499 -28.32 -0.41 49.14
CA ALA A 499 -28.10 -1.73 48.55
C ALA A 499 -29.40 -2.55 48.46
N ARG A 500 -29.44 -3.49 47.48
CA ARG A 500 -30.32 -4.68 47.37
C ARG A 500 -29.92 -5.45 46.08
N THR A 501 -29.11 -6.51 46.14
CA THR A 501 -29.42 -7.92 46.50
C THR A 501 -30.33 -8.65 45.50
N ALA A 502 -29.82 -9.76 44.94
CA ALA A 502 -30.52 -10.69 44.06
C ALA A 502 -31.19 -11.87 44.83
N PRO A 503 -31.96 -12.74 44.16
CA PRO A 503 -32.33 -14.07 44.66
C PRO A 503 -31.61 -15.22 43.89
N THR A 504 -31.45 -16.38 44.53
CA THR A 504 -30.79 -17.58 43.99
C THR A 504 -31.71 -18.81 43.90
N THR A 505 -31.54 -19.57 42.81
CA THR A 505 -31.74 -21.03 42.60
C THR A 505 -32.63 -21.87 43.54
N ALA A 506 -33.53 -22.65 42.95
CA ALA A 506 -34.09 -23.89 43.51
C ALA A 506 -34.34 -24.95 42.41
N ASP A 507 -34.41 -26.23 42.79
CA ASP A 507 -34.32 -27.42 41.92
C ASP A 507 -35.72 -27.99 41.51
N PRO A 508 -35.85 -28.94 40.55
CA PRO A 508 -37.13 -29.29 39.94
C PRO A 508 -37.83 -30.54 40.51
N THR A 509 -39.15 -30.68 40.30
CA THR A 509 -39.79 -31.99 40.01
C THR A 509 -41.25 -31.91 39.51
N ARG A 510 -41.49 -32.46 38.30
CA ARG A 510 -42.55 -33.45 37.94
C ARG A 510 -43.99 -33.33 38.51
N ALA A 511 -44.97 -32.98 37.66
CA ALA A 511 -46.35 -33.55 37.66
C ALA A 511 -47.09 -33.33 36.31
N GLU A 512 -48.12 -34.13 36.04
CA GLU A 512 -48.79 -34.29 34.72
C GLU A 512 -50.05 -33.42 34.52
N ALA A 513 -50.37 -33.11 33.25
CA ALA A 513 -51.76 -32.97 32.75
C ALA A 513 -51.83 -33.15 31.21
N ARG A 514 -52.97 -33.60 30.67
CA ARG A 514 -53.16 -33.96 29.24
C ARG A 514 -54.19 -33.08 28.51
N ARG A 515 -53.94 -32.88 27.20
CA ARG A 515 -54.82 -32.77 25.99
C ARG A 515 -53.88 -32.27 24.88
N GLY A 516 -53.71 -32.91 23.72
CA GLY A 516 -54.73 -33.36 22.75
C GLY A 516 -54.77 -32.31 21.62
N GLU A 517 -54.60 -32.63 20.34
CA GLU A 517 -54.63 -33.96 19.66
C GLU A 517 -53.25 -34.46 19.19
#